data_AF-A0A2N5K4H7-F1
#
_entry.id   AF-A0A2N5K4H7-F1
#
_cell.length_a   1.000
_cell.length_b   1.000
_cell.length_c   1.000
_cell.angle_alpha   90.00
_cell.angle_beta   90.00
_cell.angle_gamma   90.00
#
_symmetry.space_group_name_H-M   'P 1'
#
loop_
_entity.id
_entity.type
_entity.pdbx_description
1 polymer ?
#
loop_
_entity_poly.entity_id
_entity_poly.type
_entity_poly.pdbx_seq_one_letter_code
_entity_poly.pdbx_strand_id
1 'polypeptide(L)'
;SRRNNLLYYRDLQTGTLDLTNAGAQAFSALLAGESVGLSRLLPHADDVRTLARARAIQQRALLNLEEKGIETLFLALGMATWQPMDEGRAPSAAILLLPMAIETRGRERRDVLLRVAGDVQVNLVLLHVLETAFGCTLSAERLLDGVSPEHEPVNPHIAYGRLVDAACDVPGFAITPRAVLSN
;
A
#
# COMPACT_ATOMS: atom_id res chain seq x y z
N SER A 1 -3.08 -17.82 14.44
CA SER A 1 -3.37 -16.43 14.84
C SER A 1 -3.11 -15.51 13.66
N ARG A 2 -4.13 -14.87 13.09
CA ARG A 2 -4.02 -14.03 11.87
C ARG A 2 -3.72 -12.57 12.20
N ARG A 3 -2.68 -12.39 13.01
CA ARG A 3 -2.23 -11.07 13.52
C ARG A 3 -1.27 -10.36 12.57
N ASN A 4 -0.86 -11.01 11.48
CA ASN A 4 0.04 -10.41 10.50
C ASN A 4 -0.75 -9.56 9.48
N ASN A 5 -0.75 -8.24 9.67
CA ASN A 5 -1.47 -7.30 8.81
C ASN A 5 -0.94 -7.24 7.37
N LEU A 6 0.32 -7.67 7.13
CA LEU A 6 0.88 -7.75 5.78
C LEU A 6 0.26 -8.89 4.96
N LEU A 7 -0.28 -9.93 5.61
CA LEU A 7 -0.96 -11.04 4.94
C LEU A 7 -2.48 -10.97 5.06
N TYR A 8 -2.97 -10.46 6.18
CA TYR A 8 -4.39 -10.46 6.54
C TYR A 8 -4.89 -9.04 6.73
N TYR A 9 -4.56 -8.15 5.79
CA TYR A 9 -5.02 -6.77 5.79
C TYR A 9 -6.54 -6.70 6.03
N ARG A 10 -6.95 -5.66 6.74
CA ARG A 10 -8.35 -5.28 6.93
C ARG A 10 -8.44 -3.78 7.06
N ASP A 11 -9.49 -3.21 6.50
CA ASP A 11 -9.77 -1.79 6.67
C ASP A 11 -10.01 -1.47 8.15
N LEU A 12 -9.31 -0.44 8.65
CA LEU A 12 -9.50 0.10 9.99
C LEU A 12 -10.37 1.36 9.92
N GLN A 13 -11.17 1.60 10.94
CA GLN A 13 -12.06 2.77 10.98
C GLN A 13 -11.29 4.10 10.92
N THR A 14 -10.12 4.15 11.57
CA THR A 14 -9.27 5.34 11.73
C THR A 14 -7.85 5.15 11.21
N GLY A 15 -7.35 3.91 11.09
CA GLY A 15 -5.98 3.59 10.66
C GLY A 15 -5.84 3.29 9.17
N THR A 16 -6.84 3.65 8.36
CA THR A 16 -6.87 3.36 6.93
C THR A 16 -7.46 4.54 6.17
N LEU A 17 -6.77 4.92 5.08
CA LEU A 17 -7.27 5.84 4.09
C LEU A 17 -7.19 5.17 2.71
N ASP A 18 -8.37 4.89 2.13
CA ASP A 18 -8.50 4.25 0.82
C ASP A 18 -8.35 5.29 -0.29
N LEU A 19 -7.37 5.09 -1.17
CA LEU A 19 -7.04 5.92 -2.34
C LEU A 19 -7.35 5.18 -3.65
N THR A 20 -8.04 4.04 -3.62
CA THR A 20 -8.32 3.21 -4.80
C THR A 20 -9.07 3.98 -5.89
N ASN A 21 -9.98 4.88 -5.50
CA ASN A 21 -10.75 5.73 -6.41
C ASN A 21 -10.21 7.17 -6.46
N ALA A 22 -8.91 7.36 -6.20
CA ALA A 22 -8.31 8.68 -6.27
C ALA A 22 -8.38 9.26 -7.69
N GLY A 23 -8.44 10.59 -7.81
CA GLY A 23 -8.41 11.26 -9.10
C GLY A 23 -7.16 10.87 -9.89
N ALA A 24 -7.33 10.31 -11.10
CA ALA A 24 -6.25 9.66 -11.85
C ALA A 24 -5.01 10.55 -12.04
N GLN A 25 -5.19 11.83 -12.41
CA GLN A 25 -4.08 12.77 -12.57
C GLN A 25 -3.36 13.06 -11.24
N ALA A 26 -4.12 13.16 -10.14
CA ALA A 26 -3.57 13.42 -8.82
C ALA A 26 -2.80 12.21 -8.29
N PHE A 27 -3.33 11.01 -8.52
CA PHE A 27 -2.68 9.77 -8.14
C PHE A 27 -1.41 9.52 -8.97
N SER A 28 -1.45 9.78 -10.28
CA SER A 28 -0.26 9.71 -11.14
C SER A 28 0.83 10.70 -10.71
N ALA A 29 0.46 11.93 -10.36
CA ALA A 29 1.41 12.91 -9.83
C ALA A 29 2.04 12.45 -8.50
N LEU A 30 1.24 11.85 -7.61
CA LEU A 30 1.74 11.28 -6.36
C LEU A 30 2.75 10.15 -6.62
N LEU A 31 2.45 9.23 -7.54
CA LEU A 31 3.35 8.13 -7.91
C LEU A 31 4.60 8.59 -8.68
N ALA A 32 4.57 9.80 -9.24
CA ALA A 32 5.74 10.49 -9.81
C ALA A 32 6.59 11.23 -8.75
N GLY A 33 6.18 11.20 -7.48
CA GLY A 33 6.89 11.82 -6.37
C GLY A 33 6.46 13.24 -6.03
N GLU A 34 5.43 13.79 -6.69
CA GLU A 34 4.89 15.11 -6.34
C GLU A 34 4.17 15.08 -4.97
N SER A 35 4.21 16.20 -4.25
CA SER A 35 3.38 16.40 -3.06
C SER A 35 1.95 16.76 -3.46
N VAL A 36 0.99 15.88 -3.18
CA VAL A 36 -0.40 16.03 -3.62
C VAL A 36 -1.35 16.16 -2.43
N GLY A 37 -2.22 17.18 -2.47
CA GLY A 37 -3.22 17.42 -1.43
C GLY A 37 -4.35 16.39 -1.41
N LEU A 38 -4.88 16.07 -0.22
CA LEU A 38 -5.96 15.10 -0.05
C LEU A 38 -7.23 15.44 -0.83
N SER A 39 -7.62 16.72 -0.91
CA SER A 39 -8.80 17.16 -1.67
C SER A 39 -8.66 16.91 -3.18
N ARG A 40 -7.43 16.95 -3.73
CA ARG A 40 -7.16 16.63 -5.13
C ARG A 40 -7.16 15.12 -5.38
N LEU A 41 -6.65 14.35 -4.42
CA LEU A 41 -6.68 12.88 -4.48
C LEU A 41 -8.11 12.36 -4.33
N LEU A 42 -8.91 12.92 -3.42
CA LEU A 42 -10.23 12.44 -3.05
C LEU A 42 -11.30 13.55 -3.19
N PRO A 43 -11.60 14.01 -4.42
CA PRO A 43 -12.46 15.18 -4.63
C PRO A 43 -13.93 15.01 -4.22
N HIS A 44 -14.37 13.77 -3.99
CA HIS A 44 -15.74 13.43 -3.61
C HIS A 44 -15.84 12.85 -2.19
N ALA A 45 -14.75 12.88 -1.42
CA ALA A 45 -14.75 12.37 -0.05
C ALA A 45 -15.22 13.45 0.95
N ASP A 46 -15.62 12.99 2.13
CA ASP A 46 -15.83 13.88 3.27
C ASP A 46 -14.48 14.41 3.76
N ASP A 47 -14.20 15.70 3.49
CA ASP A 47 -12.94 16.36 3.84
C ASP A 47 -12.61 16.27 5.34
N VAL A 48 -13.61 16.48 6.20
CA VAL A 48 -13.42 16.47 7.67
C VAL A 48 -12.99 15.10 8.13
N ARG A 49 -13.69 14.06 7.65
CA ARG A 49 -13.38 12.67 8.00
C ARG A 49 -12.05 12.20 7.40
N THR A 50 -11.77 12.60 6.18
CA THR A 50 -10.53 12.27 5.45
C THR A 50 -9.33 12.88 6.15
N LEU A 51 -9.42 14.16 6.52
CA LEU A 51 -8.37 14.86 7.27
C LEU A 51 -8.14 14.25 8.66
N ALA A 52 -9.21 13.92 9.38
CA ALA A 52 -9.11 13.27 10.69
C ALA A 52 -8.40 11.91 10.60
N ARG A 53 -8.71 11.10 9.58
CA ARG A 53 -8.05 9.81 9.32
C ARG A 53 -6.58 9.97 8.98
N ALA A 54 -6.25 10.88 8.05
CA ALA A 54 -4.86 11.12 7.67
C ALA A 54 -4.00 11.56 8.88
N ARG A 55 -4.55 12.44 9.74
CA ARG A 55 -3.87 12.85 10.98
C ARG A 55 -3.70 11.70 11.98
N ALA A 56 -4.71 10.86 12.15
CA ALA A 56 -4.62 9.69 13.03
C ALA A 56 -3.56 8.68 12.55
N ILE A 57 -3.49 8.46 11.23
CA ILE A 57 -2.45 7.63 10.60
C ILE A 57 -1.07 8.25 10.80
N GLN A 58 -0.91 9.55 10.52
CA GLN A 58 0.35 10.27 10.71
C GLN A 58 0.83 10.19 12.16
N GLN A 59 -0.05 10.47 13.12
CA GLN A 59 0.29 10.44 14.54
C GLN A 59 0.78 9.06 14.95
N ARG A 60 0.12 7.98 14.52
CA ARG A 60 0.56 6.63 14.87
C ARG A 60 1.88 6.27 14.20
N ALA A 61 2.10 6.66 12.95
CA ALA A 61 3.38 6.45 12.26
C ALA A 61 4.53 7.18 12.98
N LEU A 62 4.32 8.43 13.41
CA LEU A 62 5.30 9.20 14.18
C LEU A 62 5.59 8.53 15.53
N LEU A 63 4.57 8.07 16.25
CA LEU A 63 4.77 7.31 17.49
C LEU A 63 5.60 6.04 17.27
N ASN A 64 5.33 5.28 16.20
CA ASN A 64 6.14 4.10 15.87
C ASN A 64 7.60 4.47 15.57
N LEU A 65 7.84 5.59 14.88
CA LEU A 65 9.18 6.08 14.61
C LEU A 65 9.90 6.50 15.90
N GLU A 66 9.23 7.24 16.78
CA GLU A 66 9.79 7.72 18.05
C GLU A 66 10.05 6.58 19.04
N GLU A 67 9.10 5.65 19.20
CA GLU A 67 9.19 4.58 20.20
C GLU A 67 10.04 3.40 19.75
N LYS A 68 10.06 3.11 18.43
CA LYS A 68 10.65 1.87 17.89
C LYS A 68 11.69 2.12 16.78
N GLY A 69 11.86 3.36 16.33
CA GLY A 69 12.81 3.70 15.27
C GLY A 69 12.42 3.17 13.88
N ILE A 70 11.15 2.82 13.67
CA ILE A 70 10.68 2.24 12.40
C ILE A 70 9.69 3.16 11.70
N GLU A 71 9.94 3.40 10.42
CA GLU A 71 8.97 4.05 9.55
C GLU A 71 7.89 3.04 9.17
N THR A 72 6.64 3.34 9.50
CA THR A 72 5.52 2.42 9.23
C THR A 72 4.49 2.97 8.26
N LEU A 73 4.64 4.21 7.79
CA LEU A 73 3.68 4.85 6.88
C LEU A 73 3.89 4.37 5.45
N PHE A 74 2.98 3.55 4.95
CA PHE A 74 3.04 2.99 3.59
C PHE A 74 1.73 3.18 2.84
N LEU A 75 1.87 3.39 1.53
CA LEU A 75 0.81 3.17 0.55
C LEU A 75 0.94 1.73 0.03
N ALA A 76 0.01 0.87 0.44
CA ALA A 76 -0.13 -0.47 -0.12
C ALA A 76 -0.74 -0.38 -1.52
N LEU A 77 -0.06 -0.93 -2.52
CA LEU A 77 -0.53 -1.03 -3.90
C LEU A 77 -0.79 -2.49 -4.24
N GLY A 78 -2.07 -2.83 -4.40
CA GLY A 78 -2.55 -4.14 -4.79
C GLY A 78 -2.68 -5.08 -3.61
N MET A 79 -3.73 -5.89 -3.64
CA MET A 79 -4.02 -6.91 -2.62
C MET A 79 -4.10 -8.27 -3.28
N ALA A 80 -3.21 -9.18 -2.90
CA ALA A 80 -3.23 -10.58 -3.29
C ALA A 80 -4.10 -11.40 -2.33
N THR A 81 -4.85 -12.34 -2.88
CA THR A 81 -5.63 -13.32 -2.13
C THR A 81 -5.45 -14.70 -2.75
N TRP A 82 -5.70 -15.75 -1.98
CA TRP A 82 -5.66 -17.14 -2.43
C TRP A 82 -6.55 -17.99 -1.52
N GLN A 83 -6.83 -19.22 -1.94
CA GLN A 83 -7.57 -20.16 -1.13
C GLN A 83 -6.76 -20.55 0.12
N PRO A 84 -7.31 -20.34 1.33
CA PRO A 84 -6.63 -20.72 2.56
C PRO A 84 -6.53 -22.25 2.65
N MET A 85 -5.40 -22.74 3.19
CA MET A 85 -5.18 -24.17 3.45
C MET A 85 -5.96 -24.68 4.66
N ASP A 86 -6.46 -23.76 5.48
CA ASP A 86 -7.29 -24.02 6.66
C ASP A 86 -8.72 -23.45 6.47
N GLU A 87 -9.61 -23.73 7.42
CA GLU A 87 -11.00 -23.24 7.39
C GLU A 87 -11.16 -21.73 7.65
N GLY A 88 -10.09 -20.95 7.78
CA GLY A 88 -10.24 -19.53 8.08
C GLY A 88 -10.37 -18.67 6.81
N ARG A 89 -10.87 -17.43 6.93
CA ARG A 89 -10.82 -16.31 5.93
C ARG A 89 -9.62 -16.31 4.95
N ALA A 90 -9.87 -16.08 3.68
CA ALA A 90 -8.83 -15.84 2.69
C ALA A 90 -7.88 -14.67 3.08
N PRO A 91 -6.60 -14.73 2.71
CA PRO A 91 -5.66 -13.61 2.90
C PRO A 91 -6.05 -12.39 2.08
N SER A 92 -5.57 -11.23 2.51
CA SER A 92 -5.58 -9.97 1.77
C SER A 92 -4.21 -9.37 2.00
N ALA A 93 -3.24 -9.79 1.20
CA ALA A 93 -1.85 -9.44 1.38
C ALA A 93 -1.50 -8.25 0.50
N ALA A 94 -0.93 -7.18 1.07
CA ALA A 94 -0.38 -6.09 0.26
C ALA A 94 0.71 -6.65 -0.66
N ILE A 95 0.73 -6.23 -1.92
CA ILE A 95 1.76 -6.69 -2.87
C ILE A 95 2.97 -5.79 -2.78
N LEU A 96 2.76 -4.50 -3.06
CA LEU A 96 3.79 -3.46 -2.97
C LEU A 96 3.50 -2.53 -1.81
N LEU A 97 4.57 -2.05 -1.18
CA LEU A 97 4.57 -1.10 -0.08
C LEU A 97 5.41 0.11 -0.52
N LEU A 98 4.76 1.23 -0.80
CA LEU A 98 5.45 2.47 -1.15
C LEU A 98 5.58 3.33 0.10
N PRO A 99 6.80 3.63 0.59
CA PRO A 99 6.98 4.52 1.73
C PRO A 99 6.40 5.90 1.45
N MET A 100 5.60 6.42 2.38
CA MET A 100 4.94 7.71 2.24
C MET A 100 5.28 8.64 3.38
N ALA A 101 5.20 9.94 3.12
CA ALA A 101 5.18 10.98 4.14
C ALA A 101 3.90 11.80 4.04
N ILE A 102 3.41 12.26 5.20
CA ILE A 102 2.30 13.20 5.31
C ILE A 102 2.89 14.56 5.70
N GLU A 103 2.67 15.57 4.86
CA GLU A 103 3.03 16.96 5.14
C GLU A 103 1.80 17.75 5.56
N THR A 104 1.95 18.63 6.54
CA THR A 104 0.91 19.60 6.92
C THR A 104 1.38 21.01 6.57
N ARG A 105 0.57 21.76 5.81
CA ARG A 105 0.84 23.15 5.41
C ARG A 105 -0.24 24.11 5.93
N GLY A 106 0.09 25.39 5.98
CA GLY A 106 -0.79 26.49 6.38
C GLY A 106 -0.82 26.79 7.90
N ARG A 107 -1.27 28.00 8.26
CA ARG A 107 -1.32 28.51 9.66
C ARG A 107 -2.19 27.65 10.59
N GLU A 108 -3.13 26.88 10.05
CA GLU A 108 -4.04 26.01 10.81
C GLU A 108 -3.88 24.51 10.49
N ARG A 109 -2.81 24.10 9.76
CA ARG A 109 -2.59 22.72 9.32
C ARG A 109 -3.78 22.08 8.59
N ARG A 110 -4.60 22.88 7.91
CA ARG A 110 -5.79 22.40 7.18
C ARG A 110 -5.41 21.68 5.89
N ASP A 111 -4.25 22.03 5.32
CA ASP A 111 -3.77 21.41 4.10
C ASP A 111 -2.89 20.21 4.46
N VAL A 112 -3.40 19.01 4.17
CA VAL A 112 -2.63 17.78 4.26
C VAL A 112 -2.25 17.31 2.87
N LEU A 113 -0.95 17.10 2.67
CA LEU A 113 -0.38 16.58 1.43
C LEU A 113 0.26 15.21 1.69
N LEU A 114 0.16 14.33 0.70
CA LEU A 114 0.89 13.08 0.64
C LEU A 114 2.08 13.25 -0.31
N ARG A 115 3.22 12.67 0.04
CA ARG A 115 4.35 12.49 -0.89
C ARG A 115 4.99 11.11 -0.72
N VAL A 116 5.65 10.64 -1.76
CA VAL A 116 6.52 9.46 -1.68
C VAL A 116 7.77 9.82 -0.85
N ALA A 117 8.18 8.91 0.03
CA ALA A 117 9.28 9.10 0.96
C ALA A 117 10.48 8.19 0.69
N GLY A 118 10.34 7.18 -0.18
CA GLY A 118 11.40 6.25 -0.53
C GLY A 118 10.97 5.28 -1.62
N ASP A 119 11.81 4.30 -1.90
CA ASP A 119 11.60 3.35 -2.99
C ASP A 119 10.47 2.37 -2.69
N VAL A 120 9.75 1.97 -3.74
CA VAL A 120 8.73 0.92 -3.66
C VAL A 120 9.35 -0.41 -3.21
N GLN A 121 8.70 -1.07 -2.26
CA GLN A 121 9.14 -2.34 -1.69
C GLN A 121 8.11 -3.43 -1.97
N VAL A 122 8.56 -4.68 -1.96
CA VAL A 122 7.68 -5.85 -2.00
C VAL A 122 7.37 -6.29 -0.58
N ASN A 123 6.14 -6.73 -0.34
CA ASN A 123 5.82 -7.44 0.89
C ASN A 123 6.54 -8.81 0.93
N LEU A 124 7.67 -8.87 1.61
CA LEU A 124 8.47 -10.10 1.71
C LEU A 124 7.73 -11.25 2.40
N VAL A 125 6.75 -10.94 3.26
CA VAL A 125 5.93 -11.98 3.90
C VAL A 125 5.03 -12.67 2.89
N LEU A 126 4.50 -11.93 1.90
CA LEU A 126 3.75 -12.53 0.79
C LEU A 126 4.62 -13.52 0.01
N LEU A 127 5.83 -13.09 -0.40
CA LEU A 127 6.76 -13.96 -1.13
C LEU A 127 7.11 -15.21 -0.33
N HIS A 128 7.41 -15.05 0.97
CA HIS A 128 7.71 -16.17 1.84
C HIS A 128 6.56 -17.18 1.94
N VAL A 129 5.30 -16.72 2.02
CA VAL A 129 4.15 -17.63 2.07
C VAL A 129 3.94 -18.32 0.72
N LEU A 130 4.09 -17.59 -0.38
CA LEU A 130 3.97 -18.18 -1.73
C LEU A 130 5.00 -19.28 -1.95
N GLU A 131 6.24 -19.06 -1.51
CA GLU A 131 7.31 -20.05 -1.60
C GLU A 131 7.05 -21.23 -0.66
N THR A 132 6.81 -21.00 0.62
CA THR A 132 6.73 -22.08 1.63
C THR A 132 5.45 -22.92 1.52
N ALA A 133 4.33 -22.31 1.15
CA ALA A 133 3.05 -23.01 1.06
C ALA A 133 2.77 -23.59 -0.33
N PHE A 134 3.26 -22.95 -1.40
CA PHE A 134 2.90 -23.33 -2.77
C PHE A 134 4.11 -23.62 -3.67
N GLY A 135 5.34 -23.49 -3.18
CA GLY A 135 6.54 -23.69 -4.00
C GLY A 135 6.75 -22.59 -5.05
N CYS A 136 6.04 -21.46 -4.94
CA CYS A 136 6.15 -20.35 -5.87
C CYS A 136 7.38 -19.49 -5.51
N THR A 137 8.50 -19.72 -6.20
CA THR A 137 9.74 -18.98 -5.98
C THR A 137 9.79 -17.72 -6.86
N LEU A 138 9.69 -16.55 -6.23
CA LEU A 138 9.79 -15.25 -6.90
C LEU A 138 10.57 -14.27 -6.02
N SER A 139 11.59 -13.63 -6.58
CA SER A 139 12.40 -12.65 -5.84
C SER A 139 11.77 -11.25 -5.88
N ALA A 140 12.07 -10.43 -4.88
CA ALA A 140 11.59 -9.05 -4.82
C ALA A 140 12.12 -8.22 -5.99
N GLU A 141 13.38 -8.40 -6.37
CA GLU A 141 14.03 -7.70 -7.48
C GLU A 141 13.31 -8.01 -8.81
N ARG A 142 12.98 -9.29 -9.03
CA ARG A 142 12.24 -9.71 -10.22
C ARG A 142 10.82 -9.17 -10.23
N LEU A 143 10.20 -8.96 -9.08
CA LEU A 143 8.88 -8.34 -9.01
C LEU A 143 8.94 -6.82 -9.26
N LEU A 144 10.00 -6.15 -8.78
CA LEU A 144 10.20 -4.70 -8.88
C LEU A 144 10.80 -4.21 -10.20
N ASP A 145 11.39 -5.09 -11.01
CA ASP A 145 12.02 -4.71 -12.28
C ASP A 145 11.05 -3.94 -13.20
N GLY A 146 11.37 -2.71 -13.57
CA GLY A 146 10.47 -1.84 -14.37
C GLY A 146 9.24 -1.29 -13.65
N VAL A 147 8.99 -1.59 -12.36
CA VAL A 147 7.88 -1.00 -11.58
C VAL A 147 8.10 0.49 -11.33
N SER A 148 9.34 0.91 -11.15
CA SER A 148 9.71 2.32 -10.97
C SER A 148 10.92 2.65 -11.86
N PRO A 149 10.71 2.79 -13.19
CA PRO A 149 11.78 3.19 -14.10
C PRO A 149 12.28 4.60 -13.75
N GLU A 150 13.53 4.90 -14.09
CA GLU A 150 14.06 6.25 -13.91
C GLU A 150 13.18 7.28 -14.63
N HIS A 151 12.83 8.37 -13.94
CA HIS A 151 12.00 9.47 -14.46
C HIS A 151 10.56 9.08 -14.86
N GLU A 152 10.09 7.89 -14.49
CA GLU A 152 8.72 7.45 -14.72
C GLU A 152 7.96 7.23 -13.40
N PRO A 153 6.63 7.44 -13.37
CA PRO A 153 5.83 7.13 -12.19
C PRO A 153 5.84 5.64 -11.86
N VAL A 154 5.70 5.31 -10.58
CA VAL A 154 5.53 3.92 -10.14
C VAL A 154 4.32 3.28 -10.84
N ASN A 155 4.53 2.17 -11.55
CA ASN A 155 3.49 1.40 -12.21
C ASN A 155 3.34 -0.01 -11.57
N PRO A 156 2.39 -0.18 -10.64
CA PRO A 156 2.25 -1.43 -9.90
C PRO A 156 1.70 -2.59 -10.75
N HIS A 157 1.09 -2.32 -11.91
CA HIS A 157 0.54 -3.36 -12.78
C HIS A 157 1.61 -4.30 -13.34
N ILE A 158 2.86 -3.83 -13.48
CA ILE A 158 4.00 -4.66 -13.90
C ILE A 158 4.26 -5.76 -12.87
N ALA A 159 4.29 -5.41 -11.58
CA ALA A 159 4.40 -6.39 -10.50
C ALA A 159 3.20 -7.35 -10.48
N TYR A 160 1.97 -6.83 -10.70
CA TYR A 160 0.77 -7.68 -10.68
C TYR A 160 0.82 -8.76 -11.75
N GLY A 161 1.19 -8.40 -12.99
CA GLY A 161 1.30 -9.37 -14.09
C GLY A 161 2.30 -10.48 -13.75
N ARG A 162 3.51 -10.12 -13.32
CA ARG A 162 4.54 -11.09 -12.93
C ARG A 162 4.12 -11.99 -11.77
N LEU A 163 3.41 -11.43 -10.78
CA LEU A 163 2.95 -12.19 -9.65
C LEU A 163 1.85 -13.19 -10.05
N VAL A 164 0.92 -12.79 -10.93
CA VAL A 164 -0.09 -13.70 -11.48
C VAL A 164 0.57 -14.83 -12.27
N ASP A 165 1.55 -14.52 -13.12
CA ASP A 165 2.27 -15.51 -13.90
C ASP A 165 3.01 -16.51 -13.00
N ALA A 166 3.66 -16.03 -11.93
CA ALA A 166 4.38 -16.87 -10.99
C ALA A 166 3.46 -17.71 -10.09
N ALA A 167 2.30 -17.18 -9.74
CA ALA A 167 1.32 -17.81 -8.84
C ALA A 167 0.19 -18.53 -9.59
N CYS A 168 0.40 -18.90 -10.86
CA CYS A 168 -0.64 -19.50 -11.71
C CYS A 168 -1.18 -20.83 -11.16
N ASP A 169 -0.35 -21.61 -10.47
CA ASP A 169 -0.73 -22.88 -9.84
C ASP A 169 -1.28 -22.71 -8.40
N VAL A 170 -1.31 -21.49 -7.87
CA VAL A 170 -1.82 -21.21 -6.52
C VAL A 170 -3.35 -21.19 -6.55
N PRO A 171 -4.04 -22.10 -5.84
CA PRO A 171 -5.50 -22.21 -5.90
C PRO A 171 -6.20 -20.93 -5.47
N GLY A 172 -7.11 -20.45 -6.32
CA GLY A 172 -7.90 -19.24 -6.06
C GLY A 172 -7.06 -17.95 -5.98
N PHE A 173 -5.84 -17.96 -6.51
CA PHE A 173 -5.01 -16.76 -6.52
C PHE A 173 -5.63 -15.65 -7.36
N ALA A 174 -5.75 -14.48 -6.77
CA ALA A 174 -6.25 -13.30 -7.46
C ALA A 174 -5.63 -12.03 -6.88
N ILE A 175 -5.58 -10.98 -7.71
CA ILE A 175 -5.12 -9.66 -7.33
C ILE A 175 -6.27 -8.67 -7.48
N THR A 176 -6.52 -7.87 -6.44
CA THR A 176 -7.40 -6.71 -6.51
C THR A 176 -6.55 -5.43 -6.54
N PRO A 177 -6.64 -4.59 -7.59
CA PRO A 177 -5.99 -3.29 -7.63
C PRO A 177 -6.62 -2.35 -6.58
N ARG A 178 -6.04 -2.32 -5.38
CA ARG A 178 -6.39 -1.37 -4.31
C ARG A 178 -5.20 -0.48 -3.99
N ALA A 179 -5.44 0.77 -3.63
CA ALA A 179 -4.42 1.69 -3.14
C ALA A 179 -4.83 2.16 -1.75
N VAL A 180 -4.06 1.81 -0.72
CA VAL A 180 -4.45 2.06 0.67
C VAL A 180 -3.30 2.60 1.50
N LEU A 181 -3.49 3.78 2.09
CA LEU A 181 -2.54 4.39 3.01
C LEU A 181 -2.83 3.94 4.45
N SER A 182 -1.82 3.40 5.12
CA SER A 182 -1.92 2.97 6.52
C SER A 182 -0.55 3.03 7.23
N ASN A 183 -0.54 2.71 8.53
CA ASN A 183 0.69 2.61 9.33
C ASN A 183 0.75 1.34 10.17
#